data_AF-E8KIR1-F1
#
_entry.id   AF-E8KIR1-F1
#
_cell.length_a   1.000
_cell.length_b   1.000
_cell.length_c   1.000
_cell.angle_alpha   90.00
_cell.angle_beta   90.00
_cell.angle_gamma   90.00
#
_symmetry.space_group_name_H-M   'P 1'
#
loop_
_entity.id
_entity.type
_entity.pdbx_description
1 polymer ?
#
loop_
_entity_poly.entity_id
_entity_poly.type
_entity_poly.pdbx_seq_one_letter_code
_entity_poly.pdbx_strand_id
1 'polypeptide(L)'
;MTAIFRLLEAKHGKDYVKKLKSKMNDEEIDITNPESIEVIKTLIAEVIYIFGHASEHFHIGGDEFGYSVETNHEFISYVNTLNQFINEKGKITRIWNDGLIKNNLNQLNKNVEITYWSYDGDAQESQDIAERRKISANLSELLENGFKVLNYNSYYLYFVPKGNANITPDSKYATEDVLNNWKLGLWDGQNKENMVENTKNIIGSSLSIWGERSGSLSSEMIEESTQDLLKAVMQKTNDPKSH
;
A
#
# COMPACT_ATOMS: atom_id res chain seq x y z
N MET A 1 4.70 12.42 -5.19
CA MET A 1 4.01 13.44 -6.05
C MET A 1 4.95 14.40 -6.80
N THR A 2 6.20 14.60 -6.35
CA THR A 2 7.17 15.57 -6.92
C THR A 2 7.33 15.55 -8.44
N ALA A 3 7.41 14.37 -9.06
CA ALA A 3 7.52 14.27 -10.53
C ALA A 3 6.28 14.79 -11.25
N ILE A 4 5.07 14.48 -10.74
CA ILE A 4 3.80 14.97 -11.30
C ILE A 4 3.73 16.50 -11.20
N PHE A 5 4.12 17.07 -10.06
CA PHE A 5 4.16 18.52 -9.90
C PHE A 5 5.12 19.20 -10.87
N ARG A 6 6.30 18.63 -11.14
CA ARG A 6 7.24 19.15 -12.15
C ARG A 6 6.62 19.17 -13.54
N LEU A 7 5.89 18.12 -13.92
CA LEU A 7 5.21 18.04 -15.22
C LEU A 7 4.06 19.03 -15.33
N LEU A 8 3.24 19.17 -14.28
CA LEU A 8 2.17 20.16 -14.22
C LEU A 8 2.71 21.59 -14.27
N GLU A 9 3.83 21.85 -13.59
CA GLU A 9 4.48 23.17 -13.59
C GLU A 9 4.99 23.52 -14.99
N ALA A 10 5.61 22.56 -15.68
CA ALA A 10 6.08 22.76 -17.05
C ALA A 10 4.94 23.09 -18.03
N LYS A 11 3.73 22.54 -17.79
CA LYS A 11 2.56 22.72 -18.66
C LYS A 11 1.70 23.93 -18.30
N HIS A 12 1.50 24.20 -17.01
CA HIS A 12 0.51 25.16 -16.51
C HIS A 12 1.12 26.30 -15.66
N GLY A 13 2.41 26.23 -15.34
CA GLY A 13 3.13 27.23 -14.56
C GLY A 13 3.09 27.00 -13.05
N LYS A 14 4.01 27.69 -12.35
CA LYS A 14 4.23 27.57 -10.88
C LYS A 14 3.00 27.95 -10.05
N ASP A 15 2.33 29.04 -10.41
CA ASP A 15 1.19 29.55 -9.65
C ASP A 15 -0.02 28.62 -9.70
N TYR A 16 -0.17 27.87 -10.79
CA TYR A 16 -1.17 26.81 -10.89
C TYR A 16 -0.85 25.68 -9.92
N VAL A 17 0.36 25.11 -9.99
CA VAL A 17 0.76 23.98 -9.13
C VAL A 17 0.75 24.34 -7.65
N LYS A 18 1.13 25.57 -7.29
CA LYS A 18 1.11 26.02 -5.89
C LYS A 18 -0.28 25.91 -5.25
N LYS A 19 -1.36 26.10 -6.02
CA LYS A 19 -2.75 25.97 -5.53
C LYS A 19 -3.16 24.53 -5.29
N LEU A 20 -2.49 23.58 -5.95
CA LEU A 20 -2.82 22.16 -5.86
C LEU A 20 -2.16 21.46 -4.67
N LYS A 21 -1.07 22.01 -4.15
CA LYS A 21 -0.27 21.40 -3.09
C LYS A 21 -0.93 21.54 -1.72
N SER A 22 -0.72 20.53 -0.87
CA SER A 22 -1.10 20.58 0.54
C SER A 22 -0.45 21.79 1.23
N LYS A 23 -1.17 22.37 2.19
CA LYS A 23 -0.66 23.48 3.01
C LYS A 23 0.33 23.01 4.08
N MET A 24 0.33 21.71 4.38
CA MET A 24 1.15 21.10 5.44
C MET A 24 2.46 20.53 4.89
N ASN A 25 2.43 20.00 3.67
CA ASN A 25 3.58 19.39 3.01
C ASN A 25 3.55 19.74 1.52
N ASP A 26 4.59 20.42 1.01
CA ASP A 26 4.64 20.86 -0.37
C ASP A 26 4.98 19.74 -1.37
N GLU A 27 5.27 18.54 -0.86
CA GLU A 27 5.38 17.31 -1.64
C GLU A 27 4.05 16.56 -1.78
N GLU A 28 2.99 16.97 -1.08
CA GLU A 28 1.67 16.33 -1.10
C GLU A 28 0.64 17.14 -1.90
N ILE A 29 -0.38 16.44 -2.40
CA ILE A 29 -1.55 17.07 -3.03
C ILE A 29 -2.54 17.51 -1.95
N ASP A 30 -3.18 18.67 -2.12
CA ASP A 30 -4.27 19.10 -1.24
C ASP A 30 -5.51 18.25 -1.49
N ILE A 31 -5.76 17.28 -0.61
CA ILE A 31 -6.89 16.34 -0.70
C ILE A 31 -8.25 16.99 -0.38
N THR A 32 -8.27 18.25 0.08
CA THR A 32 -9.49 19.02 0.38
C THR A 32 -9.86 20.00 -0.74
N ASN A 33 -8.92 20.32 -1.63
CA ASN A 33 -9.14 21.22 -2.74
C ASN A 33 -9.82 20.48 -3.91
N PRO A 34 -11.04 20.89 -4.35
CA PRO A 34 -11.72 20.27 -5.49
C PRO A 34 -10.90 20.28 -6.78
N GLU A 35 -10.11 21.34 -7.04
CA GLU A 35 -9.27 21.42 -8.24
C GLU A 35 -8.16 20.36 -8.23
N SER A 36 -7.57 20.13 -7.07
CA SER A 36 -6.59 19.05 -6.85
C SER A 36 -7.19 17.67 -7.08
N ILE A 37 -8.39 17.42 -6.53
CA ILE A 37 -9.09 16.15 -6.69
C ILE A 37 -9.39 15.88 -8.17
N GLU A 38 -9.82 16.89 -8.93
CA GLU A 38 -10.08 16.74 -10.36
C GLU A 38 -8.81 16.46 -11.19
N VAL A 39 -7.66 17.04 -10.80
CA VAL A 39 -6.37 16.69 -11.40
C VAL A 39 -6.04 15.21 -11.17
N ILE A 40 -6.23 14.71 -9.94
CA ILE A 40 -6.00 13.29 -9.62
C ILE A 40 -6.96 12.38 -10.39
N LYS A 41 -8.26 12.72 -10.46
CA LYS A 41 -9.25 11.97 -11.25
C LYS A 41 -8.88 11.92 -12.73
N THR A 42 -8.35 13.00 -13.29
CA THR A 42 -7.89 13.04 -14.68
C THR A 42 -6.74 12.04 -14.89
N LEU A 43 -5.74 12.03 -14.00
CA LEU A 43 -4.63 11.08 -14.06
C LEU A 43 -5.10 9.62 -13.90
N ILE A 44 -6.03 9.37 -12.97
CA ILE A 44 -6.64 8.05 -12.78
C ILE A 44 -7.36 7.60 -14.06
N ALA A 45 -8.12 8.48 -14.70
CA ALA A 45 -8.83 8.17 -15.94
C ALA A 45 -7.86 7.83 -17.09
N GLU A 46 -6.77 8.57 -17.24
CA GLU A 46 -5.72 8.30 -18.23
C GLU A 46 -5.07 6.94 -17.99
N VAL A 47 -4.71 6.62 -16.75
CA VAL A 47 -4.12 5.32 -16.40
C VAL A 47 -5.12 4.19 -16.61
N ILE A 48 -6.38 4.34 -16.19
CA ILE A 48 -7.45 3.35 -16.46
C ILE A 48 -7.60 3.11 -17.96
N TYR A 49 -7.53 4.17 -18.78
CA TYR A 49 -7.60 4.04 -20.24
C TYR A 49 -6.41 3.25 -20.80
N ILE A 50 -5.19 3.52 -20.34
CA ILE A 50 -3.97 2.82 -20.79
C ILE A 50 -4.02 1.32 -20.46
N PHE A 51 -4.41 0.96 -19.24
CA PHE A 51 -4.48 -0.44 -18.81
C PHE A 51 -5.75 -1.15 -19.32
N GLY A 52 -6.79 -0.40 -19.68
CA GLY A 52 -8.01 -0.92 -20.32
C GLY A 52 -8.64 -2.09 -19.56
N HIS A 53 -8.87 -3.20 -20.24
CA HIS A 53 -9.45 -4.42 -19.66
C HIS A 53 -8.41 -5.33 -18.99
N ALA A 54 -7.11 -5.01 -19.06
CA ALA A 54 -6.07 -5.82 -18.42
C ALA A 54 -6.07 -5.72 -16.89
N SER A 55 -6.76 -4.73 -16.32
CA SER A 55 -6.92 -4.60 -14.87
C SER A 55 -8.39 -4.44 -14.47
N GLU A 56 -8.80 -5.13 -13.41
CA GLU A 56 -10.08 -4.93 -12.73
C GLU A 56 -9.97 -3.99 -11.53
N HIS A 57 -8.75 -3.69 -11.09
CA HIS A 57 -8.47 -2.93 -9.87
C HIS A 57 -7.67 -1.66 -10.18
N PHE A 58 -7.80 -0.65 -9.34
CA PHE A 58 -6.97 0.55 -9.36
C PHE A 58 -6.46 0.83 -7.94
N HIS A 59 -5.14 0.88 -7.77
CA HIS A 59 -4.53 1.20 -6.49
C HIS A 59 -4.25 2.70 -6.41
N ILE A 60 -4.82 3.41 -5.42
CA ILE A 60 -4.62 4.87 -5.28
C ILE A 60 -3.45 5.25 -4.35
N GLY A 61 -2.78 4.26 -3.75
CA GLY A 61 -1.69 4.48 -2.79
C GLY A 61 -2.26 4.76 -1.40
N GLY A 62 -1.83 5.86 -0.78
CA GLY A 62 -2.30 6.28 0.54
C GLY A 62 -1.37 5.87 1.70
N ASP A 63 -0.09 5.66 1.39
CA ASP A 63 1.00 5.38 2.31
C ASP A 63 1.76 6.65 2.72
N GLU A 64 2.37 6.63 3.91
CA GLU A 64 3.39 7.60 4.38
C GLU A 64 3.08 9.09 4.16
N PHE A 65 1.81 9.48 4.32
CA PHE A 65 1.38 10.88 4.18
C PHE A 65 1.15 11.55 5.53
N GLY A 66 1.22 12.89 5.57
CA GLY A 66 0.96 13.66 6.77
C GLY A 66 -0.53 13.67 7.14
N TYR A 67 -0.91 12.98 8.20
CA TYR A 67 -2.24 13.11 8.82
C TYR A 67 -2.15 13.18 10.34
N SER A 68 -3.21 13.69 10.95
CA SER A 68 -3.45 13.59 12.39
C SER A 68 -4.78 12.91 12.64
N VAL A 69 -5.03 12.46 13.88
CA VAL A 69 -6.33 11.87 14.25
C VAL A 69 -7.48 12.84 13.97
N GLU A 70 -7.24 14.14 14.17
CA GLU A 70 -8.22 15.21 13.98
C GLU A 70 -8.56 15.42 12.50
N THR A 71 -7.58 15.34 11.60
CA THR A 71 -7.78 15.62 10.17
C THR A 71 -8.00 14.36 9.32
N ASN A 72 -7.85 13.14 9.88
CA ASN A 72 -7.96 11.89 9.10
C ASN A 72 -9.32 11.70 8.39
N HIS A 73 -10.38 12.36 8.84
CA HIS A 73 -11.67 12.33 8.16
C HIS A 73 -11.61 12.92 6.73
N GLU A 74 -10.70 13.86 6.47
CA GLU A 74 -10.45 14.41 5.13
C GLU A 74 -9.87 13.34 4.21
N PHE A 75 -8.93 12.52 4.71
CA PHE A 75 -8.40 11.37 3.97
C PHE A 75 -9.48 10.34 3.64
N ILE A 76 -10.33 9.98 4.60
CA ILE A 76 -11.44 9.04 4.33
C ILE A 76 -12.41 9.60 3.29
N SER A 77 -12.75 10.89 3.36
CA SER A 77 -13.60 11.57 2.37
C SER A 77 -12.96 11.56 0.97
N TYR A 78 -11.66 11.83 0.90
CA TYR A 78 -10.88 11.78 -0.33
C TYR A 78 -10.86 10.38 -0.95
N VAL A 79 -10.55 9.34 -0.15
CA VAL A 79 -10.58 7.95 -0.59
C VAL A 79 -11.96 7.55 -1.10
N ASN A 80 -13.03 7.89 -0.38
CA ASN A 80 -14.39 7.61 -0.82
C ASN A 80 -14.75 8.30 -2.14
N THR A 81 -14.31 9.55 -2.31
CA THR A 81 -14.52 10.33 -3.54
C THR A 81 -13.82 9.68 -4.74
N LEU A 82 -12.57 9.27 -4.57
CA LEU A 82 -11.84 8.55 -5.61
C LEU A 82 -12.43 7.18 -5.88
N ASN A 83 -12.83 6.46 -4.82
CA ASN A 83 -13.44 5.14 -4.97
C ASN A 83 -14.73 5.19 -5.79
N GLN A 84 -15.61 6.17 -5.53
CA GLN A 84 -16.81 6.36 -6.34
C GLN A 84 -16.45 6.55 -7.82
N PHE A 85 -15.51 7.45 -8.13
CA PHE A 85 -15.07 7.73 -9.50
C PHE A 85 -14.46 6.50 -10.19
N ILE A 86 -13.68 5.70 -9.46
CA ILE A 86 -13.05 4.46 -9.96
C ILE A 86 -14.11 3.38 -10.21
N ASN A 87 -15.09 3.24 -9.32
CA ASN A 87 -16.19 2.28 -9.48
C ASN A 87 -17.11 2.64 -10.65
N GLU A 88 -17.37 3.92 -10.90
CA GLU A 88 -18.11 4.39 -12.09
C GLU A 88 -17.43 3.98 -13.41
N LYS A 89 -16.12 3.69 -13.37
CA LYS A 89 -15.33 3.15 -14.50
C LYS A 89 -15.22 1.62 -14.49
N GLY A 90 -15.99 0.95 -13.64
CA GLY A 90 -16.02 -0.50 -13.53
C GLY A 90 -14.76 -1.11 -12.91
N LYS A 91 -14.03 -0.36 -12.07
CA LYS A 91 -12.84 -0.83 -11.36
C LYS A 91 -13.07 -0.89 -9.84
N ILE A 92 -12.34 -1.76 -9.16
CA ILE A 92 -12.32 -1.87 -7.69
C ILE A 92 -11.12 -1.08 -7.14
N THR A 93 -11.33 -0.31 -6.08
CA THR A 93 -10.27 0.52 -5.48
C THR A 93 -9.46 -0.28 -4.48
N ARG A 94 -8.14 -0.12 -4.51
CA ARG A 94 -7.20 -0.58 -3.49
C ARG A 94 -6.42 0.58 -2.85
N ILE A 95 -6.14 0.45 -1.55
CA ILE A 95 -5.37 1.42 -0.76
C ILE A 95 -4.40 0.71 0.19
N TRP A 96 -3.29 1.39 0.51
CA TRP A 96 -2.46 1.05 1.67
C TRP A 96 -3.20 1.35 2.98
N ASN A 97 -2.79 0.70 4.07
CA ASN A 97 -3.51 0.73 5.35
C ASN A 97 -3.16 1.92 6.26
N ASP A 98 -2.17 2.74 5.92
CA ASP A 98 -1.57 3.77 6.81
C ASP A 98 -2.62 4.73 7.36
N GLY A 99 -3.47 5.30 6.49
CA GLY A 99 -4.50 6.26 6.89
C GLY A 99 -5.74 5.64 7.55
N LEU A 100 -5.75 4.33 7.81
CA LEU A 100 -6.88 3.64 8.42
C LEU A 100 -6.73 3.61 9.93
N ILE A 101 -7.50 4.45 10.62
CA ILE A 101 -7.50 4.53 12.08
C ILE A 101 -8.81 4.01 12.65
N LYS A 102 -8.78 3.50 13.89
CA LYS A 102 -9.93 2.88 14.56
C LYS A 102 -11.18 3.78 14.58
N ASN A 103 -11.00 5.08 14.79
CA ASN A 103 -12.08 6.04 15.06
C ASN A 103 -13.06 6.26 13.90
N ASN A 104 -12.64 6.06 12.65
CA ASN A 104 -13.44 6.41 11.46
C ASN A 104 -13.50 5.30 10.40
N LEU A 105 -13.14 4.05 10.74
CA LEU A 105 -13.26 2.89 9.84
C LEU A 105 -14.67 2.67 9.29
N ASN A 106 -15.70 3.07 10.04
CA ASN A 106 -17.09 2.96 9.63
C ASN A 106 -17.48 3.95 8.52
N GLN A 107 -16.68 4.99 8.30
CA GLN A 107 -16.91 6.00 7.26
C GLN A 107 -16.31 5.60 5.91
N LEU A 108 -15.33 4.70 5.88
CA LEU A 108 -14.74 4.19 4.64
C LEU A 108 -15.69 3.21 3.95
N ASN A 109 -15.86 3.37 2.63
CA ASN A 109 -16.71 2.49 1.83
C ASN A 109 -16.17 1.04 1.87
N LYS A 110 -17.04 0.09 2.19
CA LYS A 110 -16.70 -1.33 2.41
C LYS A 110 -16.30 -2.09 1.14
N ASN A 111 -16.50 -1.51 -0.04
CA ASN A 111 -16.02 -2.11 -1.29
C ASN A 111 -14.56 -1.77 -1.63
N VAL A 112 -13.92 -0.89 -0.84
CA VAL A 112 -12.48 -0.65 -0.95
C VAL A 112 -11.74 -1.86 -0.38
N GLU A 113 -10.78 -2.38 -1.14
CA GLU A 113 -9.91 -3.47 -0.71
C GLU A 113 -8.60 -2.89 -0.12
N ILE A 114 -8.11 -3.46 0.98
CA ILE A 114 -6.96 -2.92 1.71
C ILE A 114 -5.72 -3.77 1.42
N THR A 115 -4.60 -3.15 1.07
CA THR A 115 -3.28 -3.79 1.05
C THR A 115 -2.57 -3.47 2.36
N TYR A 116 -2.44 -4.46 3.24
CA TYR A 116 -1.98 -4.24 4.62
C TYR A 116 -0.51 -4.62 4.77
N TRP A 117 0.39 -3.64 4.88
CA TRP A 117 1.83 -3.88 4.88
C TRP A 117 2.46 -3.86 6.26
N SER A 118 2.03 -2.95 7.14
CA SER A 118 2.57 -2.80 8.49
C SER A 118 1.56 -2.16 9.45
N TYR A 119 1.57 -2.57 10.72
CA TYR A 119 0.68 -2.00 11.74
C TYR A 119 1.13 -0.60 12.19
N ASP A 120 2.44 -0.35 12.17
CA ASP A 120 3.07 0.88 12.65
C ASP A 120 3.91 1.56 11.58
N GLY A 121 3.78 1.16 10.32
CA GLY A 121 4.58 1.71 9.22
C GLY A 121 6.08 1.48 9.42
N ASP A 122 6.45 0.35 10.01
CA ASP A 122 7.82 -0.06 10.34
C ASP A 122 8.63 1.02 11.08
N ALA A 123 7.95 1.74 11.99
CA ALA A 123 8.57 2.76 12.82
C ALA A 123 9.74 2.17 13.61
N GLN A 124 10.85 2.92 13.72
CA GLN A 124 12.06 2.46 14.39
C GLN A 124 12.08 2.85 15.88
N GLU A 125 11.43 3.96 16.24
CA GLU A 125 11.39 4.47 17.60
C GLU A 125 10.23 3.85 18.40
N SER A 126 10.52 3.34 19.60
CA SER A 126 9.53 2.64 20.43
C SER A 126 8.32 3.49 20.79
N GLN A 127 8.49 4.80 20.95
CA GLN A 127 7.41 5.73 21.19
C GLN A 127 6.49 5.87 19.97
N ASP A 128 7.05 5.96 18.77
CA ASP A 128 6.29 6.08 17.52
C ASP A 128 5.52 4.78 17.24
N ILE A 129 6.15 3.62 17.47
CA ILE A 129 5.49 2.30 17.40
C ILE A 129 4.27 2.27 18.32
N ALA A 130 4.44 2.67 19.58
CA ALA A 130 3.37 2.64 20.57
C ALA A 130 2.21 3.58 20.20
N GLU A 131 2.50 4.81 19.75
CA GLU A 131 1.47 5.77 19.35
C GLU A 131 0.74 5.34 18.08
N ARG A 132 1.45 4.85 17.05
CA ARG A 132 0.84 4.36 15.81
C ARG A 132 -0.08 3.17 16.08
N ARG A 133 0.38 2.13 16.81
CA ARG A 133 -0.45 0.94 17.14
C ARG A 133 -1.66 1.27 18.02
N LYS A 134 -1.60 2.34 18.80
CA LYS A 134 -2.74 2.82 19.60
C LYS A 134 -3.87 3.34 18.69
N ILE A 135 -3.52 4.02 17.61
CA ILE A 135 -4.44 4.76 16.74
C ILE A 135 -4.86 3.96 15.49
N SER A 136 -3.89 3.37 14.79
CA SER A 136 -4.08 2.66 13.53
C SER A 136 -4.96 1.43 13.71
N ALA A 137 -5.75 1.08 12.69
CA ALA A 137 -6.50 -0.16 12.67
C ALA A 137 -5.57 -1.35 12.45
N ASN A 138 -5.68 -2.38 13.30
CA ASN A 138 -5.02 -3.65 13.03
C ASN A 138 -5.77 -4.46 11.95
N LEU A 139 -5.12 -5.48 11.39
CA LEU A 139 -5.74 -6.28 10.34
C LEU A 139 -7.04 -6.96 10.82
N SER A 140 -7.09 -7.50 12.03
CA SER A 140 -8.30 -8.13 12.57
C SER A 140 -9.46 -7.15 12.68
N GLU A 141 -9.23 -5.92 13.14
CA GLU A 141 -10.23 -4.85 13.20
C GLU A 141 -10.78 -4.53 11.81
N LEU A 142 -9.95 -4.54 10.76
CA LEU A 142 -10.41 -4.36 9.38
C LEU A 142 -11.30 -5.51 8.92
N LEU A 143 -10.91 -6.76 9.19
CA LEU A 143 -11.71 -7.94 8.84
C LEU A 143 -13.06 -7.95 9.56
N GLU A 144 -13.07 -7.63 10.86
CA GLU A 144 -14.29 -7.50 11.68
C GLU A 144 -15.21 -6.38 11.18
N ASN A 145 -14.62 -5.33 10.59
CA ASN A 145 -15.34 -4.23 9.94
C ASN A 145 -15.79 -4.55 8.50
N GLY A 146 -15.64 -5.80 8.06
CA GLY A 146 -16.14 -6.31 6.78
C GLY A 146 -15.26 -5.97 5.56
N PHE A 147 -14.05 -5.47 5.77
CA PHE A 147 -13.13 -5.22 4.66
C PHE A 147 -12.51 -6.52 4.14
N LYS A 148 -12.20 -6.53 2.85
CA LYS A 148 -11.30 -7.51 2.26
C LYS A 148 -9.88 -6.96 2.33
N VAL A 149 -8.95 -7.81 2.72
CA VAL A 149 -7.56 -7.41 2.94
C VAL A 149 -6.62 -8.31 2.15
N LEU A 150 -5.60 -7.74 1.52
CA LEU A 150 -4.44 -8.45 1.03
C LEU A 150 -3.32 -8.29 2.03
N ASN A 151 -2.68 -9.39 2.43
CA ASN A 151 -1.55 -9.35 3.35
C ASN A 151 -0.27 -8.96 2.59
N TYR A 152 0.33 -7.83 2.96
CA TYR A 152 1.57 -7.29 2.40
C TYR A 152 2.69 -7.23 3.45
N ASN A 153 2.57 -7.97 4.56
CA ASN A 153 3.50 -8.04 5.69
C ASN A 153 4.96 -7.78 5.26
N SER A 154 5.46 -6.58 5.55
CA SER A 154 6.73 -6.09 5.06
C SER A 154 7.90 -6.97 5.45
N TYR A 155 7.86 -7.59 6.65
CA TYR A 155 8.94 -8.42 7.14
C TYR A 155 9.27 -9.59 6.20
N TYR A 156 8.23 -10.27 5.71
CA TYR A 156 8.38 -11.46 4.85
C TYR A 156 8.21 -11.15 3.37
N LEU A 157 7.42 -10.13 3.04
CA LEU A 157 6.92 -9.90 1.69
C LEU A 157 7.50 -8.65 1.04
N TYR A 158 8.38 -7.90 1.71
CA TYR A 158 9.16 -6.84 1.07
C TYR A 158 10.56 -7.33 0.76
N PHE A 159 11.05 -6.98 -0.43
CA PHE A 159 12.44 -7.17 -0.82
C PHE A 159 12.97 -5.86 -1.38
N VAL A 160 14.09 -5.38 -0.85
CA VAL A 160 14.72 -4.12 -1.28
C VAL A 160 16.09 -4.42 -1.91
N PRO A 161 16.16 -4.70 -3.23
CA PRO A 161 17.42 -4.95 -3.91
C PRO A 161 18.43 -3.83 -3.67
N LYS A 162 19.65 -4.20 -3.27
CA LYS A 162 20.74 -3.26 -3.01
C LYS A 162 21.96 -3.64 -3.84
N GLY A 163 22.41 -2.73 -4.69
CA GLY A 163 23.42 -3.06 -5.69
C GLY A 163 24.85 -3.30 -5.19
N ASN A 164 25.15 -3.04 -3.92
CA ASN A 164 26.41 -3.42 -3.28
C ASN A 164 26.28 -4.65 -2.36
N ALA A 165 25.10 -5.29 -2.34
CA ALA A 165 24.81 -6.47 -1.53
C ALA A 165 24.87 -7.75 -2.37
N ASN A 166 25.03 -8.88 -1.67
CA ASN A 166 24.90 -10.20 -2.25
C ASN A 166 23.41 -10.55 -2.41
N ILE A 167 22.74 -9.89 -3.37
CA ILE A 167 21.29 -10.01 -3.61
C ILE A 167 20.83 -11.47 -3.74
N THR A 168 21.63 -12.35 -4.35
CA THR A 168 21.27 -13.75 -4.55
C THR A 168 21.24 -14.53 -3.22
N PRO A 169 22.29 -14.52 -2.36
CA PRO A 169 22.19 -15.03 -0.99
C PRO A 169 21.05 -14.44 -0.16
N ASP A 170 20.83 -13.12 -0.22
CA ASP A 170 19.78 -12.46 0.56
C ASP A 170 18.38 -12.92 0.11
N SER A 171 18.16 -13.03 -1.21
CA SER A 171 16.90 -13.53 -1.75
C SER A 171 16.69 -15.01 -1.47
N LYS A 172 17.76 -15.82 -1.51
CA LYS A 172 17.69 -17.23 -1.11
C LYS A 172 17.28 -17.36 0.36
N TYR A 173 17.88 -16.57 1.25
CA TYR A 173 17.50 -16.54 2.66
C TYR A 173 16.03 -16.14 2.83
N ALA A 174 15.59 -15.05 2.18
CA ALA A 174 14.19 -14.61 2.24
C ALA A 174 13.22 -15.69 1.73
N THR A 175 13.60 -16.41 0.67
CA THR A 175 12.82 -17.52 0.11
C THR A 175 12.65 -18.64 1.14
N GLU A 176 13.75 -19.07 1.75
CA GLU A 176 13.74 -20.10 2.80
C GLU A 176 12.92 -19.65 4.02
N ASP A 177 13.02 -18.37 4.40
CA ASP A 177 12.30 -17.81 5.53
C ASP A 177 10.78 -17.76 5.28
N VAL A 178 10.34 -17.32 4.11
CA VAL A 178 8.92 -17.36 3.70
C VAL A 178 8.37 -18.79 3.73
N LEU A 179 9.10 -19.75 3.16
CA LEU A 179 8.65 -21.15 3.10
C LEU A 179 8.46 -21.75 4.50
N ASN A 180 9.41 -21.47 5.40
CA ASN A 180 9.46 -22.07 6.73
C ASN A 180 8.61 -21.36 7.77
N ASN A 181 8.50 -20.03 7.70
CA ASN A 181 8.01 -19.22 8.83
C ASN A 181 6.76 -18.40 8.54
N TRP A 182 6.47 -18.09 7.27
CA TRP A 182 5.30 -17.28 6.91
C TRP A 182 4.06 -18.14 6.63
N LYS A 183 2.88 -17.59 6.92
CA LYS A 183 1.57 -18.08 6.47
C LYS A 183 0.66 -16.89 6.20
N LEU A 184 -0.41 -17.09 5.41
CA LEU A 184 -1.29 -16.00 4.98
C LEU A 184 -1.87 -15.17 6.15
N GLY A 185 -2.16 -15.81 7.27
CA GLY A 185 -2.63 -15.13 8.49
C GLY A 185 -1.57 -14.36 9.28
N LEU A 186 -0.28 -14.46 8.96
CA LEU A 186 0.82 -13.78 9.64
C LEU A 186 1.04 -12.39 9.02
N TRP A 187 0.54 -11.35 9.68
CA TRP A 187 0.42 -10.00 9.11
C TRP A 187 1.25 -8.93 9.85
N ASP A 188 1.49 -9.10 11.15
CA ASP A 188 2.19 -8.13 12.01
C ASP A 188 3.68 -8.47 12.12
N GLY A 189 4.43 -8.25 11.04
CA GLY A 189 5.85 -8.60 10.99
C GLY A 189 6.07 -10.08 11.33
N GLN A 190 6.88 -10.36 12.35
CA GLN A 190 7.14 -11.72 12.84
C GLN A 190 6.19 -12.17 13.96
N ASN A 191 5.29 -11.31 14.42
CA ASN A 191 4.46 -11.57 15.60
C ASN A 191 3.43 -12.66 15.31
N LYS A 192 3.60 -13.82 15.95
CA LYS A 192 2.68 -14.96 15.81
C LYS A 192 1.51 -14.92 16.80
N GLU A 193 1.52 -14.01 17.78
CA GLU A 193 0.52 -13.96 18.85
C GLU A 193 -0.84 -13.43 18.37
N ASN A 194 -0.83 -12.51 17.40
CA ASN A 194 -2.04 -11.88 16.85
C ASN A 194 -2.38 -12.35 15.43
N MET A 195 -1.83 -13.49 15.05
CA MET A 195 -2.03 -14.11 13.75
C MET A 195 -3.50 -14.48 13.52
N VAL A 196 -3.99 -14.25 12.30
CA VAL A 196 -5.38 -14.56 11.95
C VAL A 196 -5.50 -16.00 11.51
N GLU A 197 -6.27 -16.80 12.26
CA GLU A 197 -6.52 -18.21 11.91
C GLU A 197 -7.62 -18.38 10.86
N ASN A 198 -8.62 -17.49 10.80
CA ASN A 198 -9.65 -17.54 9.76
C ASN A 198 -9.33 -16.54 8.65
N THR A 199 -8.71 -17.02 7.58
CA THR A 199 -8.20 -16.17 6.50
C THR A 199 -9.23 -15.88 5.40
N LYS A 200 -10.52 -16.21 5.57
CA LYS A 200 -11.55 -16.10 4.51
C LYS A 200 -11.62 -14.73 3.82
N ASN A 201 -11.40 -13.65 4.58
CA ASN A 201 -11.42 -12.27 4.07
C ASN A 201 -10.00 -11.69 3.86
N ILE A 202 -8.96 -12.49 4.10
CA ILE A 202 -7.61 -12.24 3.59
C ILE A 202 -7.55 -12.81 2.18
N ILE A 203 -7.85 -11.97 1.20
CA ILE A 203 -8.13 -12.38 -0.20
C ILE A 203 -6.87 -12.62 -1.03
N GLY A 204 -5.69 -12.57 -0.42
CA GLY A 204 -4.41 -12.86 -1.07
C GLY A 204 -3.24 -12.21 -0.35
N SER A 205 -2.08 -12.25 -0.99
CA SER A 205 -0.87 -11.56 -0.59
C SER A 205 -0.09 -11.10 -1.83
N SER A 206 0.97 -10.32 -1.64
CA SER A 206 1.91 -9.99 -2.71
C SER A 206 3.32 -9.83 -2.20
N LEU A 207 4.29 -10.32 -2.97
CA LEU A 207 5.68 -9.86 -2.87
C LEU A 207 5.75 -8.42 -3.39
N SER A 208 6.45 -7.55 -2.68
CA SER A 208 6.73 -6.17 -3.10
C SER A 208 8.24 -5.98 -3.24
N ILE A 209 8.69 -5.61 -4.43
CA ILE A 209 10.11 -5.37 -4.73
C ILE A 209 10.32 -3.86 -4.82
N TRP A 210 11.02 -3.28 -3.86
CA TRP A 210 11.18 -1.83 -3.71
C TRP A 210 12.52 -1.33 -4.25
N GLY A 211 12.49 -0.25 -5.04
CA GLY A 211 13.58 0.14 -5.91
C GLY A 211 14.59 1.16 -5.35
N GLU A 212 14.42 1.65 -4.13
CA GLU A 212 15.15 2.82 -3.58
C GLU A 212 16.66 2.62 -3.55
N ARG A 213 17.12 1.36 -3.50
CA ARG A 213 18.55 1.00 -3.40
C ARG A 213 19.04 0.19 -4.61
N SER A 214 18.23 0.11 -5.65
CA SER A 214 18.44 -0.77 -6.82
C SER A 214 19.24 -0.13 -7.96
N GLY A 215 19.61 1.16 -7.86
CA GLY A 215 20.10 1.96 -9.00
C GLY A 215 21.35 1.47 -9.73
N SER A 216 22.12 0.52 -9.19
CA SER A 216 23.25 -0.12 -9.88
C SER A 216 22.98 -1.56 -10.32
N LEU A 217 21.76 -2.05 -10.17
CA LEU A 217 21.31 -3.37 -10.62
C LEU A 217 20.54 -3.24 -11.93
N SER A 218 20.66 -4.23 -12.81
CA SER A 218 19.79 -4.33 -13.98
C SER A 218 18.44 -4.94 -13.61
N SER A 219 17.42 -4.72 -14.45
CA SER A 219 16.11 -5.35 -14.31
C SER A 219 16.21 -6.88 -14.28
N GLU A 220 17.05 -7.43 -15.15
CA GLU A 220 17.25 -8.88 -15.30
C GLU A 220 17.86 -9.47 -14.02
N MET A 221 18.84 -8.78 -13.41
CA MET A 221 19.43 -9.22 -12.14
C MET A 221 18.41 -9.26 -11.00
N ILE A 222 17.51 -8.27 -10.95
CA ILE A 222 16.46 -8.22 -9.93
C ILE A 222 15.45 -9.35 -10.17
N GLU A 223 15.01 -9.55 -11.41
CA GLU A 223 14.09 -10.63 -11.79
C GLU A 223 14.67 -12.00 -11.47
N GLU A 224 15.87 -12.31 -11.98
CA GLU A 224 16.54 -13.59 -11.80
C GLU A 224 16.77 -13.91 -10.31
N SER A 225 17.09 -12.89 -9.52
CA SER A 225 17.33 -13.06 -8.08
C SER A 225 16.05 -13.26 -7.29
N THR A 226 14.90 -12.69 -7.70
CA THR A 226 13.65 -12.68 -6.91
C THR A 226 12.61 -13.70 -7.36
N GLN A 227 12.81 -14.38 -8.49
CA GLN A 227 11.85 -15.35 -9.03
C GLN A 227 11.46 -16.47 -8.05
N ASP A 228 12.40 -16.96 -7.25
CA ASP A 228 12.14 -18.08 -6.33
C ASP A 228 11.42 -17.60 -5.06
N LEU A 229 11.73 -16.38 -4.61
CA LEU A 229 10.97 -15.71 -3.56
C LEU A 229 9.51 -15.49 -4.00
N LEU A 230 9.29 -15.03 -5.23
CA LEU A 230 7.94 -14.88 -5.79
C LEU A 230 7.19 -16.21 -5.82
N LYS A 231 7.83 -17.30 -6.28
CA LYS A 231 7.23 -18.65 -6.28
C LYS A 231 6.88 -19.11 -4.85
N ALA A 232 7.76 -18.85 -3.87
CA ALA A 232 7.49 -19.18 -2.48
C ALA A 232 6.27 -18.42 -1.92
N VAL A 233 6.18 -17.11 -2.16
CA VAL A 233 5.01 -16.31 -1.75
C VAL A 233 3.73 -16.82 -2.41
N MET A 234 3.76 -17.10 -3.72
CA MET A 234 2.62 -17.67 -4.44
C MET A 234 2.19 -19.04 -3.87
N GLN A 235 3.15 -19.91 -3.57
CA GLN A 235 2.88 -21.22 -2.97
C GLN A 235 2.22 -21.06 -1.60
N LYS A 236 2.79 -20.23 -0.72
CA LYS A 236 2.32 -20.06 0.66
C LYS A 236 0.98 -19.34 0.74
N THR A 237 0.69 -18.45 -0.22
CA THR A 237 -0.61 -17.77 -0.32
C THR A 237 -1.74 -18.72 -0.72
N ASN A 238 -1.45 -19.70 -1.57
CA ASN A 238 -2.44 -20.64 -2.10
C ASN A 238 -2.48 -21.98 -1.36
N ASP A 239 -1.67 -22.17 -0.31
CA ASP A 239 -1.63 -23.42 0.44
C ASP A 239 -2.87 -23.53 1.35
N PRO A 240 -3.76 -24.53 1.14
CA PRO A 240 -4.94 -24.76 1.99
C PRO A 240 -4.62 -24.89 3.48
N LYS A 241 -3.39 -25.27 3.85
CA LYS A 241 -2.94 -25.38 5.25
C LYS A 241 -2.53 -24.04 5.86
N SER A 242 -2.39 -22.99 5.04
CA SER A 242 -2.11 -21.62 5.47
C SER A 242 -3.40 -20.82 5.73
N HIS A 243 -4.57 -21.43 5.53
CA HIS A 243 -5.88 -20.79 5.55
C HIS A 243 -6.73 -21.08 6.78
#